data_AF-C6S6U0-F1
#
_entry.id   AF-C6S6U0-F1
#
_cell.length_a   1.000
_cell.length_b   1.000
_cell.length_c   1.000
_cell.angle_alpha   90.00
_cell.angle_beta   90.00
_cell.angle_gamma   90.00
#
_symmetry.space_group_name_H-M   'P 1'
#
loop_
_entity.id
_entity.type
_entity.pdbx_description
1 polymer ?
#
loop_
_entity_poly.entity_id
_entity_poly.type
_entity_poly.pdbx_seq_one_letter_code
_entity_poly.pdbx_strand_id
1 'polypeptide(L)'
;MTLFVKYEDLDERIAEVRYHRVEGTTSTVCTVILHSGFVVVGHSAALNSEAFVAETGHELAYQDALQNLLALEAYRIKENAHDAQQKES
;
A
#
# COMPACT_ATOMS: atom_id res chain seq x y z
N MET A 1 -16.85 8.72 -17.52
CA MET A 1 -16.44 7.78 -16.47
C MET A 1 -15.31 8.42 -15.71
N THR A 2 -15.48 8.69 -14.43
CA THR A 2 -14.47 9.39 -13.63
C THR A 2 -13.44 8.38 -13.13
N LEU A 3 -12.17 8.54 -13.51
CA LEU A 3 -11.07 7.68 -13.04
C LEU A 3 -10.37 8.32 -11.83
N PHE A 4 -10.99 8.25 -10.65
CA PHE A 4 -10.30 8.55 -9.40
C PHE A 4 -10.44 7.34 -8.46
N VAL A 5 -9.34 6.99 -7.80
CA VAL A 5 -9.30 5.97 -6.75
C VAL A 5 -9.12 6.68 -5.43
N LYS A 6 -9.92 6.31 -4.43
CA LYS A 6 -9.79 6.79 -3.06
C LYS A 6 -9.18 5.70 -2.18
N TYR A 7 -8.63 6.11 -1.04
CA TYR A 7 -8.15 5.15 -0.04
C TYR A 7 -9.25 4.21 0.46
N GLU A 8 -10.49 4.72 0.58
CA GLU A 8 -11.69 3.95 0.93
C GLU A 8 -11.91 2.75 0.00
N ASP A 9 -11.58 2.89 -1.30
CA ASP A 9 -11.75 1.82 -2.28
C ASP A 9 -10.66 0.72 -2.15
N LEU A 10 -9.58 1.00 -1.41
CA LEU A 10 -8.48 0.06 -1.22
C LEU A 10 -8.79 -0.95 -0.11
N ASP A 11 -9.51 -0.54 0.92
CA ASP A 11 -9.79 -1.35 2.10
C ASP A 11 -10.51 -2.66 1.73
N GLU A 12 -11.45 -2.61 0.79
CA GLU A 12 -12.19 -3.79 0.29
C GLU A 12 -11.29 -4.83 -0.40
N ARG A 13 -10.06 -4.46 -0.76
CA ARG A 13 -9.10 -5.34 -1.44
C ARG A 13 -8.12 -5.97 -0.48
N ILE A 14 -7.99 -5.42 0.73
CA ILE A 14 -7.00 -5.85 1.73
C ILE A 14 -7.55 -7.06 2.48
N ALA A 15 -6.85 -8.18 2.39
CA ALA A 15 -7.17 -9.38 3.14
C ALA A 15 -6.53 -9.36 4.53
N GLU A 16 -5.29 -8.89 4.62
CA GLU A 16 -4.51 -8.93 5.85
C GLU A 16 -3.42 -7.85 5.84
N VAL A 17 -3.11 -7.30 7.01
CA VAL A 17 -1.97 -6.40 7.21
C VAL A 17 -1.05 -7.01 8.27
N ARG A 18 0.25 -7.09 7.98
CA ARG A 18 1.28 -7.57 8.90
C ARG A 18 2.35 -6.51 9.10
N TYR A 19 2.83 -6.40 10.32
CA TYR A 19 3.93 -5.52 10.68
C TYR A 19 5.12 -6.32 11.16
N HIS A 20 6.30 -5.95 10.69
CA HIS A 20 7.56 -6.51 11.16
C HIS A 20 8.56 -5.40 11.42
N ARG A 21 9.05 -5.32 12.65
CA ARG A 21 10.20 -4.47 12.97
C ARG A 21 11.48 -5.21 12.63
N VAL A 22 12.36 -4.59 11.86
CA VAL A 22 13.68 -5.15 11.60
C VAL A 22 14.51 -5.06 12.88
N GLU A 23 14.92 -6.22 13.40
CA GLU A 23 15.62 -6.33 14.68
C GLU A 23 16.86 -5.43 14.75
N GLY A 24 17.05 -4.77 15.90
CA GLY A 24 18.18 -3.85 16.10
C GLY A 24 18.08 -2.51 15.37
N THR A 25 16.98 -2.23 14.67
CA THR A 25 16.80 -0.98 13.91
C THR A 25 15.59 -0.17 14.38
N THR A 26 15.43 1.02 13.80
CA THR A 26 14.25 1.88 13.96
C THR A 26 13.23 1.71 12.83
N SER A 27 13.39 0.68 12.01
CA SER A 27 12.58 0.45 10.82
C SER A 27 11.45 -0.56 11.04
N THR A 28 10.27 -0.19 10.56
CA THR A 28 9.08 -1.05 10.51
C THR A 28 8.74 -1.29 9.04
N VAL A 29 8.50 -2.55 8.70
CA VAL A 29 7.96 -2.97 7.42
C VAL A 29 6.49 -3.31 7.61
N CYS A 30 5.63 -2.74 6.77
CA CYS A 30 4.23 -3.07 6.66
C CYS A 30 4.00 -3.90 5.39
N THR A 31 3.36 -5.05 5.55
CA THR A 31 2.96 -5.94 4.45
C THR A 31 1.45 -5.93 4.34
N VAL A 32 0.93 -5.39 3.23
CA VAL A 32 -0.49 -5.39 2.89
C VAL A 32 -0.74 -6.53 1.90
N ILE A 33 -1.44 -7.56 2.34
CA ILE A 33 -1.79 -8.74 1.55
C ILE A 33 -3.19 -8.54 1.00
N LEU A 34 -3.33 -8.57 -0.33
CA LEU A 34 -4.63 -8.41 -0.99
C LEU A 34 -5.37 -9.75 -1.07
N HIS A 35 -6.70 -9.71 -1.26
CA HIS A 35 -7.50 -10.91 -1.52
C HIS A 35 -7.04 -11.71 -2.74
N SER A 36 -6.35 -11.06 -3.69
CA SER A 36 -5.72 -11.73 -4.84
C SER A 36 -4.45 -12.52 -4.51
N GLY A 37 -3.94 -12.40 -3.28
CA GLY A 37 -2.62 -12.92 -2.87
C GLY A 37 -1.45 -12.03 -3.27
N PHE A 38 -1.68 -10.92 -3.98
CA PHE A 38 -0.63 -9.93 -4.26
C PHE A 38 -0.24 -9.20 -2.97
N VAL A 39 1.04 -8.88 -2.84
CA VAL A 39 1.60 -8.26 -1.64
C VAL A 39 2.15 -6.89 -1.97
N VAL A 40 1.67 -5.86 -1.26
CA VAL A 40 2.23 -4.52 -1.28
C VAL A 40 3.02 -4.30 0.01
N VAL A 41 4.22 -3.74 -0.13
CA VAL A 41 5.10 -3.45 1.00
C VAL A 41 5.23 -1.94 1.16
N GLY A 42 5.14 -1.47 2.38
CA GLY A 42 5.51 -0.12 2.80
C GLY A 42 6.42 -0.17 4.02
N HIS A 43 7.01 0.97 4.36
CA HIS A 43 7.96 1.04 5.45
C HIS A 43 8.02 2.41 6.13
N SER A 44 8.51 2.40 7.36
CA SER A 44 8.89 3.61 8.09
C SER A 44 10.28 3.42 8.69
N ALA A 45 10.98 4.51 8.95
CA ALA A 45 12.23 4.51 9.71
C ALA A 45 12.31 5.77 10.58
N ALA A 46 12.47 5.59 11.89
CA ALA A 46 12.72 6.72 12.78
C ALA A 46 14.20 7.15 12.73
N LEU A 47 14.48 8.41 13.04
CA LEU A 47 15.84 8.98 12.98
C LEU A 47 16.83 8.26 13.91
N ASN A 48 16.37 7.87 15.10
CA ASN A 48 17.17 7.20 16.13
C ASN A 48 16.26 6.41 17.10
N SER A 49 16.86 5.70 18.04
CA SER A 49 16.16 4.89 19.05
C SER A 49 15.25 5.70 19.95
N GLU A 50 15.64 6.94 20.28
CA GLU A 50 14.87 7.81 21.18
C GLU A 50 13.58 8.31 20.50
N ALA A 51 13.63 8.49 19.18
CA ALA A 51 12.49 8.88 18.36
C ALA A 51 11.64 7.68 17.88
N PHE A 52 12.01 6.44 18.23
CA PHE A 52 11.26 5.27 17.81
C PHE A 52 10.00 5.08 18.65
N VAL A 53 8.84 5.29 18.02
CA VAL A 53 7.52 4.96 18.58
C VAL A 53 6.89 3.90 17.67
N ALA A 54 6.66 2.70 18.21
CA ALA A 54 6.22 1.55 17.42
C ALA A 54 4.87 1.81 16.71
N GLU A 55 3.91 2.42 17.40
CA GLU A 55 2.59 2.76 16.85
C GLU A 55 2.69 3.73 15.69
N THR A 56 3.42 4.85 15.86
CA THR A 56 3.68 5.81 14.78
C THR A 56 4.42 5.17 13.61
N GLY A 57 5.37 4.27 13.88
CA GLY A 57 6.05 3.51 12.83
C GLY A 57 5.09 2.61 12.04
N HIS A 58 4.15 1.95 12.72
CA HIS A 58 3.12 1.15 12.06
C HIS A 58 2.22 2.01 11.18
N GLU A 59 1.72 3.13 11.69
CA GLU A 59 0.87 4.07 10.93
C GLU A 59 1.57 4.58 9.67
N LEU A 60 2.81 5.05 9.80
CA LEU A 60 3.58 5.58 8.66
C LEU A 60 3.91 4.48 7.64
N ALA A 61 4.29 3.29 8.10
CA ALA A 61 4.56 2.17 7.21
C ALA A 61 3.29 1.70 6.48
N TYR A 62 2.14 1.73 7.14
CA TYR A 62 0.84 1.42 6.52
C TYR A 62 0.45 2.48 5.49
N GLN A 63 0.64 3.77 5.81
CA GLN A 63 0.35 4.86 4.88
C GLN A 63 1.23 4.76 3.62
N ASP A 64 2.52 4.46 3.76
CA ASP A 64 3.43 4.21 2.63
C ASP A 64 2.94 3.03 1.77
N ALA A 65 2.53 1.92 2.42
CA ALA A 65 1.98 0.76 1.72
C ALA A 65 0.67 1.09 0.97
N LEU A 66 -0.23 1.87 1.57
CA LEU A 66 -1.46 2.32 0.94
C LEU A 66 -1.20 3.26 -0.24
N GLN A 67 -0.22 4.15 -0.13
CA GLN A 67 0.17 5.02 -1.25
C GLN A 67 0.69 4.20 -2.44
N ASN A 68 1.50 3.17 -2.18
CA ASN A 68 1.96 2.22 -3.20
C ASN A 68 0.78 1.45 -3.83
N LEU A 69 -0.14 0.95 -3.00
CA LEU A 69 -1.34 0.26 -3.48
C LEU A 69 -2.24 1.16 -4.32
N LEU A 70 -2.40 2.43 -3.93
CA LEU A 70 -3.18 3.42 -4.67
C LEU A 70 -2.61 3.64 -6.08
N ALA A 71 -1.29 3.80 -6.19
CA ALA A 71 -0.61 3.98 -7.46
C ALA A 71 -0.80 2.76 -8.38
N LEU A 72 -0.68 1.54 -7.83
CA LEU A 72 -0.94 0.29 -8.57
C LEU A 72 -2.39 0.19 -9.03
N GLU A 73 -3.34 0.62 -8.19
CA GLU A 73 -4.75 0.58 -8.55
C GLU A 73 -5.12 1.59 -9.64
N ALA A 74 -4.58 2.81 -9.56
CA ALA A 74 -4.72 3.80 -10.61
C ALA A 74 -4.16 3.29 -11.95
N TYR A 75 -2.99 2.65 -11.93
CA TYR A 75 -2.40 1.99 -13.10
C TYR A 75 -3.33 0.92 -13.67
N ARG A 76 -3.80 -0.02 -12.85
CA ARG A 76 -4.71 -1.11 -13.26
C ARG A 76 -5.97 -0.58 -13.95
N ILE A 77 -6.61 0.43 -13.37
CA ILE A 77 -7.85 1.00 -13.93
C ILE A 77 -7.55 1.69 -15.26
N LYS A 78 -6.42 2.42 -15.36
CA LYS A 78 -6.03 3.11 -16.59
C LYS A 78 -5.74 2.13 -17.74
N GLU A 79 -4.98 1.07 -17.47
CA GLU A 79 -4.67 0.03 -18.46
C GLU A 79 -5.94 -0.70 -18.91
N ASN A 80 -6.79 -1.12 -17.97
CA ASN A 80 -8.06 -1.77 -18.32
C ASN A 80 -8.96 -0.89 -19.20
N ALA A 81 -8.99 0.42 -18.93
CA ALA A 81 -9.74 1.37 -19.74
C ALA A 81 -9.14 1.53 -21.15
N HIS A 82 -7.81 1.51 -21.27
CA HIS A 82 -7.12 1.54 -22.56
C HIS A 82 -7.36 0.27 -23.38
N ASP A 83 -7.24 -0.91 -22.76
CA ASP A 83 -7.47 -2.20 -23.42
C ASP A 83 -8.91 -2.38 -23.89
N ALA A 84 -9.88 -1.86 -23.13
CA ALA A 84 -11.29 -1.87 -23.52
C ALA A 84 -11.52 -1.04 -24.81
N GLN A 85 -10.90 0.14 -24.91
CA GLN A 85 -11.02 1.00 -26.09
C GLN A 85 -10.40 0.39 -27.34
N GLN A 86 -9.30 -0.37 -27.20
CA GLN A 86 -8.66 -1.06 -28.33
C GLN A 86 -9.49 -2.22 -28.87
N LYS A 87 -10.27 -2.92 -28.04
CA LYS A 87 -11.12 -4.03 -28.47
C LYS A 87 -12.37 -3.58 -29.22
N GLU A 88 -12.73 -2.30 -29.10
CA GLU A 88 -13.89 -1.69 -29.78
C GLU A 88 -13.54 -1.04 -31.12
N SER A 89 -12.25 -0.98 -31.49
CA SER A 89 -11.76 -0.52 -32.80
C SER A 89 -11.36 -1.68 -33.70
#